data_AF-A0AAE0IRW5-F1
#
_entry.id   AF-A0AAE0IRW5-F1
#
_cell.length_a   1.000
_cell.length_b   1.000
_cell.length_c   1.000
_cell.angle_alpha   90.00
_cell.angle_beta   90.00
_cell.angle_gamma   90.00
#
_symmetry.space_group_name_H-M   'P 1'
#
loop_
_entity.id
_entity.type
_entity.pdbx_description
1 polymer ?
#
loop_
_entity_poly.entity_id
_entity_poly.type
_entity_poly.pdbx_seq_one_letter_code
_entity_poly.pdbx_strand_id
1 'polypeptide(L)'
;MATMDTANGATASSSSSAQNGQAESSGDFKLKFCTVCASNQNRSMEGHLRLSEAHFPVISFGTGSLVRLPGPTISQPNVYKFNETSYDSIYRELEAKDPRLYRANGLLTMLGRNRGVKWGPERWQDWQVGMPRLKHEKDQGSEGMEGGVADIVITCEERCWDAVIDDLLSRGSPLNRPVHVINIDIKDNHEEAAVGGKAMVDLANSLNKVAAEEREKVGAMAFDSGSAVGRSSFDERVPDVLAEWQERWPNLPSTWTLAWF
;
A
#
# COMPACT_ATOMS: atom_id res chain seq x y z
N MET A 1 -60.32 19.43 55.85
CA MET A 1 -59.16 20.28 55.55
C MET A 1 -58.92 20.14 54.06
N ALA A 2 -59.53 20.93 53.17
CA ALA A 2 -59.30 22.37 52.92
C ALA A 2 -57.80 22.59 52.63
N THR A 3 -57.32 23.06 51.48
CA THR A 3 -57.85 24.02 50.50
C THR A 3 -57.13 23.85 49.14
N MET A 4 -57.80 24.31 48.06
CA MET A 4 -57.15 24.72 46.81
C MET A 4 -56.38 26.03 47.03
N ASP A 5 -55.26 26.22 46.32
CA ASP A 5 -54.81 27.55 45.91
C ASP A 5 -54.08 27.49 44.57
N THR A 6 -54.46 28.43 43.70
CA THR A 6 -54.00 28.69 42.33
C THR A 6 -52.76 29.57 42.28
N ALA A 7 -51.84 29.38 41.32
CA ALA A 7 -51.08 30.49 40.73
C ALA A 7 -50.43 30.17 39.37
N ASN A 8 -50.64 31.12 38.45
CA ASN A 8 -50.12 31.33 37.10
C ASN A 8 -48.62 31.08 36.84
N GLY A 9 -48.35 30.54 35.63
CA GLY A 9 -47.66 31.29 34.57
C GLY A 9 -46.14 31.49 34.65
N ALA A 10 -45.39 30.68 33.88
CA ALA A 10 -44.20 31.13 33.14
C ALA A 10 -43.86 30.10 32.06
N THR A 11 -44.07 30.48 30.80
CA THR A 11 -43.55 29.82 29.60
C THR A 11 -42.03 29.93 29.56
N ALA A 12 -41.33 28.80 29.55
CA ALA A 12 -39.94 28.72 29.10
C ALA A 12 -39.82 27.50 28.17
N SER A 13 -39.87 27.77 26.88
CA SER A 13 -39.55 26.84 25.81
C SER A 13 -38.06 26.53 25.84
N SER A 14 -37.67 25.39 26.41
CA SER A 14 -36.32 24.84 26.21
C SER A 14 -36.33 23.95 24.97
N SER A 15 -35.94 24.53 23.84
CA SER A 15 -35.60 23.81 22.62
C SER A 15 -34.46 22.83 22.91
N SER A 16 -34.77 21.54 22.97
CA SER A 16 -33.77 20.47 22.95
C SER A 16 -33.20 20.35 21.54
N SER A 17 -32.24 21.23 21.21
CA SER A 17 -31.39 21.03 20.04
C SER A 17 -30.43 19.88 20.33
N ALA A 18 -30.68 18.77 19.65
CA ALA A 18 -29.82 17.61 19.57
C ALA A 18 -28.36 18.04 19.36
N GLN A 19 -27.47 17.47 20.17
CA GLN A 19 -26.03 17.59 20.00
C GLN A 19 -25.67 17.01 18.63
N ASN A 20 -25.40 17.89 17.68
CA ASN A 20 -24.75 17.52 16.42
C ASN A 20 -23.41 16.89 16.78
N GLY A 21 -23.24 15.64 16.35
CA GLY A 21 -21.99 14.92 16.45
C GLY A 21 -20.86 15.80 15.92
N GLN A 22 -19.83 15.95 16.74
CA GLN A 22 -18.55 16.48 16.30
C GLN A 22 -18.16 15.66 15.08
N ALA A 23 -18.10 16.31 13.92
CA ALA A 23 -17.35 15.81 12.78
C ALA A 23 -15.92 15.62 13.29
N GLU A 24 -15.58 14.37 13.58
CA GLU A 24 -14.19 13.98 13.77
C GLU A 24 -13.42 14.55 12.59
N SER A 25 -12.36 15.30 12.88
CA SER A 25 -11.49 15.87 11.88
C SER A 25 -11.01 14.75 10.97
N SER A 26 -11.64 14.62 9.80
CA SER A 26 -11.26 13.61 8.82
C SER A 26 -9.82 13.90 8.44
N GLY A 27 -8.89 13.05 8.85
CA GLY A 27 -7.59 12.99 8.21
C GLY A 27 -7.82 12.95 6.69
N ASP A 28 -7.00 13.70 5.95
CA ASP A 28 -7.08 13.77 4.50
C ASP A 28 -7.18 12.34 3.93
N PHE A 29 -8.20 12.08 3.11
CA PHE A 29 -8.48 10.74 2.59
C PHE A 29 -7.27 10.21 1.81
N LYS A 30 -6.88 8.96 2.08
CA LYS A 30 -5.77 8.27 1.40
C LYS A 30 -6.19 6.94 0.79
N LEU A 31 -5.87 6.75 -0.49
CA LEU A 31 -5.86 5.45 -1.15
C LEU A 31 -4.81 4.53 -0.50
N LYS A 32 -5.09 3.23 -0.55
CA LYS A 32 -4.25 2.18 0.02
C LYS A 32 -3.40 1.54 -1.07
N PHE A 33 -2.10 1.41 -0.83
CA PHE A 33 -1.14 0.94 -1.82
C PHE A 33 -0.51 -0.40 -1.43
N CYS A 34 -0.12 -1.16 -2.45
CA CYS A 34 0.68 -2.36 -2.30
C CYS A 34 1.79 -2.38 -3.35
N THR A 35 3.06 -2.47 -2.96
CA THR A 35 4.19 -2.56 -3.91
C THR A 35 4.75 -3.97 -4.01
N VAL A 36 5.02 -4.46 -5.22
CA VAL A 36 5.39 -5.86 -5.45
C VAL A 36 6.60 -5.97 -6.38
N CYS A 37 7.62 -6.74 -5.98
CA CYS A 37 8.74 -7.12 -6.84
C CYS A 37 9.06 -8.62 -6.67
N ALA A 38 10.21 -9.09 -7.15
CA ALA A 38 10.55 -10.52 -7.07
C ALA A 38 10.88 -10.96 -5.64
N SER A 39 11.86 -10.31 -5.00
CA SER A 39 12.44 -10.74 -3.71
C SER A 39 11.93 -9.95 -2.50
N ASN A 40 11.10 -8.92 -2.69
CA ASN A 40 10.75 -7.95 -1.65
C ASN A 40 11.98 -7.34 -0.97
N GLN A 41 12.95 -6.84 -1.73
CA GLN A 41 14.24 -6.37 -1.20
C GLN A 41 14.60 -4.96 -1.65
N ASN A 42 14.62 -4.72 -2.97
CA ASN A 42 15.09 -3.46 -3.54
C ASN A 42 13.91 -2.56 -3.96
N ARG A 43 13.36 -2.81 -5.15
CA ARG A 43 12.34 -1.99 -5.82
C ARG A 43 11.04 -1.80 -5.01
N SER A 44 10.37 -2.89 -4.62
CA SER A 44 9.13 -2.80 -3.83
C SER A 44 9.34 -2.11 -2.48
N MET A 45 10.48 -2.36 -1.83
CA MET A 45 10.81 -1.76 -0.55
C MET A 45 11.22 -0.28 -0.65
N GLU A 46 11.75 0.15 -1.80
CA GLU A 46 11.95 1.59 -2.07
C GLU A 46 10.59 2.26 -2.28
N GLY A 47 9.72 1.67 -3.09
CA GLY A 47 8.35 2.13 -3.24
C GLY A 47 7.61 2.22 -1.90
N HIS A 48 7.73 1.19 -1.06
CA HIS A 48 7.12 1.15 0.27
C HIS A 48 7.60 2.33 1.12
N LEU A 49 8.93 2.50 1.29
CA LEU A 49 9.49 3.59 2.07
C LEU A 49 9.01 4.96 1.57
N ARG A 50 9.05 5.18 0.25
CA ARG A 50 8.65 6.47 -0.34
C ARG A 50 7.17 6.76 -0.15
N LEU A 51 6.31 5.76 -0.32
CA LEU A 51 4.87 5.90 -0.11
C LEU A 51 4.55 6.14 1.38
N SER A 52 5.23 5.44 2.30
CA SER A 52 5.04 5.66 3.74
C SER A 52 5.55 7.04 4.20
N GLU A 53 6.69 7.50 3.67
CA GLU A 53 7.18 8.88 3.89
C GLU A 53 6.22 9.95 3.35
N ALA A 54 5.47 9.63 2.30
CA ALA A 54 4.39 10.46 1.75
C ALA A 54 3.04 10.27 2.48
N HIS A 55 3.02 9.55 3.61
CA HIS A 55 1.85 9.29 4.45
C HIS A 55 0.73 8.49 3.76
N PHE A 56 1.06 7.65 2.78
CA PHE A 56 0.11 6.69 2.25
C PHE A 56 0.11 5.39 3.06
N PRO A 57 -1.08 4.80 3.31
CA PRO A 57 -1.18 3.40 3.74
C PRO A 57 -0.54 2.49 2.68
N VAL A 58 0.44 1.68 3.08
CA VAL A 58 1.21 0.84 2.15
C VAL A 58 1.66 -0.49 2.77
N ILE A 59 1.55 -1.54 1.96
CA ILE A 59 2.16 -2.86 2.20
C ILE A 59 3.05 -3.25 1.02
N SER A 60 3.91 -4.26 1.19
CA SER A 60 4.80 -4.68 0.08
C SER A 60 5.13 -6.17 0.09
N PHE A 61 5.28 -6.75 -1.10
CA PHE A 61 5.47 -8.20 -1.28
C PHE A 61 6.53 -8.58 -2.32
N GLY A 62 6.88 -9.85 -2.28
CA GLY A 62 7.68 -10.57 -3.26
C GLY A 62 6.84 -11.64 -3.96
N THR A 63 7.00 -11.84 -5.26
CA THR A 63 6.32 -12.94 -6.00
C THR A 63 7.18 -14.19 -6.14
N GLY A 64 8.47 -14.09 -5.86
CA GLY A 64 9.42 -15.21 -5.96
C GLY A 64 9.07 -16.37 -5.03
N SER A 65 9.63 -17.55 -5.33
CA SER A 65 9.54 -18.69 -4.40
C SER A 65 10.45 -18.53 -3.18
N LEU A 66 11.58 -17.85 -3.35
CA LEU A 66 12.58 -17.58 -2.32
C LEU A 66 13.14 -16.16 -2.52
N VAL A 67 13.60 -15.57 -1.43
CA VAL A 67 14.35 -14.30 -1.45
C VAL A 67 15.76 -14.62 -1.93
N ARG A 68 16.20 -14.00 -3.02
CA ARG A 68 17.55 -14.16 -3.55
C ARG A 68 18.29 -12.83 -3.52
N LEU A 69 19.47 -12.83 -2.90
CA LEU A 69 20.38 -11.69 -2.85
C LEU A 69 21.72 -12.06 -3.51
N PRO A 70 22.41 -11.12 -4.19
CA PRO A 70 23.77 -11.32 -4.67
C PRO A 70 24.70 -11.86 -3.58
N GLY A 71 25.56 -12.81 -3.95
CA GLY A 71 26.65 -13.29 -3.10
C GLY A 71 28.02 -13.03 -3.73
N PRO A 72 29.07 -13.75 -3.31
CA PRO A 72 30.43 -13.53 -3.83
C PRO A 72 30.56 -13.73 -5.35
N THR A 73 29.74 -14.61 -5.92
CA THR A 73 29.68 -14.87 -7.37
C THR A 73 28.23 -15.02 -7.82
N ILE A 74 28.00 -14.94 -9.14
CA ILE A 74 26.67 -15.10 -9.73
C ILE A 74 26.05 -16.48 -9.46
N SER A 75 26.88 -17.51 -9.27
CA SER A 75 26.46 -18.88 -8.98
C SER A 75 26.28 -19.17 -7.48
N GLN A 76 26.62 -18.22 -6.60
CA GLN A 76 26.54 -18.38 -5.15
C GLN A 76 25.68 -17.29 -4.51
N PRO A 77 24.36 -17.21 -4.82
CA PRO A 77 23.47 -16.24 -4.20
C PRO A 77 23.23 -16.58 -2.72
N ASN A 78 22.92 -15.57 -1.92
CA ASN A 78 22.36 -15.77 -0.59
C ASN A 78 20.84 -15.97 -0.74
N VAL A 79 20.30 -17.03 -0.13
CA VAL A 79 18.91 -17.46 -0.36
C VAL A 79 18.19 -17.61 0.99
N TYR A 80 17.04 -16.97 1.11
CA TYR A 80 16.22 -16.97 2.32
C TYR A 80 14.78 -17.28 1.99
N LYS A 81 14.03 -17.71 3.01
CA LYS A 81 12.59 -17.94 2.89
C LYS A 81 11.82 -16.68 3.24
N PHE A 82 10.79 -16.39 2.45
CA PHE A 82 9.79 -15.40 2.80
C PHE A 82 9.07 -15.77 4.09
N ASN A 83 8.52 -14.76 4.79
CA ASN A 83 7.70 -14.92 5.99
C ASN A 83 8.38 -15.58 7.21
N GLU A 84 9.58 -16.16 7.05
CA GLU A 84 10.32 -16.86 8.11
C GLU A 84 11.60 -16.11 8.56
N THR A 85 12.22 -15.31 7.68
CA THR A 85 13.50 -14.64 7.97
C THR A 85 13.33 -13.13 8.02
N SER A 86 13.75 -12.46 9.11
CA SER A 86 13.69 -10.99 9.21
C SER A 86 14.83 -10.30 8.44
N TYR A 87 14.64 -9.05 8.01
CA TYR A 87 15.73 -8.28 7.39
C TYR A 87 16.90 -8.06 8.35
N ASP A 88 16.63 -7.91 9.65
CA ASP A 88 17.69 -7.77 10.66
C ASP A 88 18.54 -9.05 10.78
N SER A 89 17.92 -10.24 10.68
CA SER A 89 18.66 -11.51 10.67
C SER A 89 19.56 -11.62 9.44
N ILE A 90 19.02 -11.28 8.26
CA ILE A 90 19.78 -11.27 6.99
C ILE A 90 20.96 -10.29 7.09
N TYR A 91 20.72 -9.07 7.60
CA TYR A 91 21.76 -8.06 7.79
C TYR A 91 22.91 -8.58 8.64
N ARG A 92 22.61 -9.15 9.82
CA ARG A 92 23.61 -9.64 10.76
C ARG A 92 24.40 -10.82 10.20
N GLU A 93 23.74 -11.73 9.48
CA GLU A 93 24.40 -12.85 8.83
C GLU A 93 25.41 -12.36 7.77
N LEU A 94 24.98 -11.47 6.88
CA LEU A 94 25.85 -10.96 5.82
C LEU A 94 26.99 -10.11 6.39
N GLU A 95 26.72 -9.29 7.41
CA GLU A 95 27.74 -8.50 8.10
C GLU A 95 28.81 -9.38 8.76
N ALA A 96 28.40 -10.49 9.40
CA ALA A 96 29.35 -11.44 9.98
C ALA A 96 30.14 -12.22 8.93
N LYS A 97 29.54 -12.49 7.76
CA LYS A 97 30.12 -13.33 6.70
C LYS A 97 31.20 -12.62 5.89
N ASP A 98 30.91 -11.43 5.35
CA ASP A 98 31.90 -10.59 4.66
C ASP A 98 31.43 -9.12 4.61
N PRO A 99 31.73 -8.32 5.65
CA PRO A 99 31.23 -6.96 5.73
C PRO A 99 31.82 -6.05 4.64
N ARG A 100 32.98 -6.39 4.07
CA ARG A 100 33.62 -5.59 3.01
C ARG A 100 32.87 -5.79 1.70
N LEU A 101 32.61 -7.04 1.31
CA LEU A 101 31.85 -7.39 0.11
C LEU A 101 30.45 -6.78 0.16
N TYR A 102 29.71 -7.01 1.25
CA TYR A 102 28.29 -6.65 1.33
C TYR A 102 28.05 -5.16 1.60
N ARG A 103 29.07 -4.40 2.02
CA ARG A 103 29.03 -2.93 1.95
C ARG A 103 29.34 -2.44 0.54
N ALA A 104 30.36 -2.99 -0.11
CA ALA A 104 30.79 -2.56 -1.45
C ALA A 104 29.71 -2.74 -2.52
N ASN A 105 28.90 -3.81 -2.43
CA ASN A 105 27.79 -4.07 -3.35
C ASN A 105 26.45 -3.46 -2.92
N GLY A 106 26.42 -2.66 -1.84
CA GLY A 106 25.22 -1.97 -1.36
C GLY A 106 24.22 -2.80 -0.56
N LEU A 107 24.42 -4.13 -0.41
CA LEU A 107 23.45 -4.99 0.28
C LEU A 107 23.23 -4.61 1.75
N LEU A 108 24.29 -4.33 2.51
CA LEU A 108 24.14 -3.92 3.92
C LEU A 108 23.43 -2.57 4.04
N THR A 109 23.69 -1.62 3.13
CA THR A 109 22.97 -0.35 3.11
C THR A 109 21.48 -0.55 2.85
N MET A 110 21.12 -1.34 1.84
CA MET A 110 19.74 -1.66 1.50
C MET A 110 19.03 -2.42 2.63
N LEU A 111 19.67 -3.42 3.23
CA LEU A 111 19.10 -4.17 4.35
C LEU A 111 18.94 -3.29 5.61
N GLY A 112 19.86 -2.35 5.83
CA GLY A 112 19.77 -1.34 6.88
C GLY A 112 18.53 -0.46 6.73
N ARG A 113 18.19 -0.09 5.49
CA ARG A 113 16.91 0.56 5.17
C ARG A 113 15.73 -0.37 5.43
N ASN A 114 15.75 -1.58 4.88
CA ASN A 114 14.60 -2.50 4.92
C ASN A 114 14.15 -2.83 6.36
N ARG A 115 15.09 -3.08 7.26
CA ARG A 115 14.80 -3.36 8.68
C ARG A 115 14.21 -2.18 9.43
N GLY A 116 14.37 -0.96 8.91
CA GLY A 116 13.73 0.25 9.44
C GLY A 116 12.32 0.47 8.90
N VAL A 117 11.97 -0.17 7.78
CA VAL A 117 10.66 -0.07 7.13
C VAL A 117 9.72 -1.14 7.65
N LYS A 118 10.14 -2.41 7.64
CA LYS A 118 9.32 -3.54 8.10
C LYS A 118 10.14 -4.72 8.62
N TRP A 119 9.47 -5.68 9.26
CA TRP A 119 10.14 -6.84 9.87
C TRP A 119 10.95 -7.71 8.90
N GLY A 120 10.37 -8.10 7.77
CA GLY A 120 10.98 -9.06 6.84
C GLY A 120 10.29 -9.11 5.49
N PRO A 121 10.91 -9.77 4.50
CA PRO A 121 10.31 -9.98 3.18
C PRO A 121 9.10 -10.90 3.28
N GLU A 122 7.99 -10.43 2.75
CA GLU A 122 6.71 -11.15 2.70
C GLU A 122 6.39 -11.59 1.27
N ARG A 123 5.73 -12.74 1.13
CA ARG A 123 5.36 -13.31 -0.17
C ARG A 123 3.91 -13.01 -0.52
N TRP A 124 3.67 -12.56 -1.75
CA TRP A 124 2.36 -12.17 -2.26
C TRP A 124 1.33 -13.30 -2.17
N GLN A 125 1.70 -14.49 -2.68
CA GLN A 125 0.82 -15.65 -2.76
C GLN A 125 0.43 -16.20 -1.38
N ASP A 126 1.21 -15.89 -0.34
CA ASP A 126 0.96 -16.37 1.02
C ASP A 126 0.07 -15.38 1.81
N TRP A 127 -0.13 -14.16 1.30
CA TRP A 127 -0.98 -13.16 1.94
C TRP A 127 -2.46 -13.44 1.65
N GLN A 128 -3.26 -13.56 2.70
CA GLN A 128 -4.72 -13.67 2.58
C GLN A 128 -5.34 -12.27 2.51
N VAL A 129 -5.83 -11.90 1.32
CA VAL A 129 -6.53 -10.64 1.10
C VAL A 129 -7.79 -10.58 1.97
N GLY A 130 -8.10 -9.40 2.52
CA GLY A 130 -9.20 -9.16 3.45
C GLY A 130 -8.88 -9.48 4.90
N MET A 131 -7.69 -10.03 5.18
CA MET A 131 -7.21 -10.26 6.53
C MET A 131 -6.14 -9.21 6.89
N PRO A 132 -6.22 -8.60 8.10
CA PRO A 132 -5.18 -7.71 8.58
C PRO A 132 -3.80 -8.39 8.50
N ARG A 133 -2.74 -7.60 8.38
CA ARG A 133 -1.37 -8.12 8.48
C ARG A 133 -1.03 -8.35 9.96
N LEU A 134 -1.58 -9.43 10.53
CA LEU A 134 -1.78 -9.75 11.96
C LEU A 134 -0.56 -9.65 12.90
N LYS A 135 0.65 -9.32 12.43
CA LYS A 135 1.89 -9.46 13.23
C LYS A 135 2.76 -8.22 13.31
N HIS A 136 2.54 -7.19 12.48
CA HIS A 136 3.54 -6.14 12.30
C HIS A 136 2.97 -4.71 12.20
N GLU A 137 2.21 -4.30 13.22
CA GLU A 137 1.65 -2.94 13.37
C GLU A 137 2.71 -1.82 13.49
N LYS A 138 3.99 -2.18 13.68
CA LYS A 138 5.11 -1.22 13.77
C LYS A 138 5.77 -0.92 12.43
N ASP A 139 5.37 -1.63 11.38
CA ASP A 139 5.90 -1.38 10.06
C ASP A 139 5.38 -0.03 9.54
N GLN A 140 6.21 0.68 8.80
CA GLN A 140 5.85 1.97 8.24
C GLN A 140 4.66 1.82 7.27
N GLY A 141 3.77 2.82 7.22
CA GLY A 141 2.60 2.79 6.35
C GLY A 141 1.51 1.75 6.71
N SER A 142 1.59 1.11 7.89
CA SER A 142 0.60 0.11 8.31
C SER A 142 -0.76 0.70 8.71
N GLU A 143 -0.79 1.95 9.17
CA GLU A 143 -2.03 2.67 9.50
C GLU A 143 -2.92 2.80 8.26
N GLY A 144 -4.18 2.36 8.37
CA GLY A 144 -5.14 2.29 7.26
C GLY A 144 -5.17 0.95 6.52
N MET A 145 -4.25 0.02 6.81
CA MET A 145 -4.16 -1.31 6.18
C MET A 145 -4.82 -2.43 7.01
N GLU A 146 -5.57 -2.10 8.05
CA GLU A 146 -6.21 -3.05 8.98
C GLU A 146 -7.23 -3.93 8.26
N GLY A 147 -7.89 -3.40 7.23
CA GLY A 147 -8.85 -4.14 6.41
C GLY A 147 -8.21 -5.19 5.49
N GLY A 148 -6.88 -5.28 5.42
CA GLY A 148 -6.20 -6.28 4.59
C GLY A 148 -6.46 -6.14 3.09
N VAL A 149 -6.73 -4.91 2.63
CA VAL A 149 -7.00 -4.62 1.21
C VAL A 149 -6.24 -3.38 0.77
N ALA A 150 -5.80 -3.38 -0.48
CA ALA A 150 -5.28 -2.23 -1.18
C ALA A 150 -6.30 -1.71 -2.21
N ASP A 151 -6.18 -0.46 -2.62
CA ASP A 151 -6.93 0.07 -3.77
C ASP A 151 -6.08 -0.05 -5.05
N ILE A 152 -4.76 0.10 -4.91
CA ILE A 152 -3.77 0.06 -6.00
C ILE A 152 -2.64 -0.92 -5.65
N VAL A 153 -2.34 -1.84 -6.56
CA VAL A 153 -1.14 -2.70 -6.53
C VAL A 153 -0.17 -2.23 -7.61
N ILE A 154 1.07 -1.91 -7.22
CA ILE A 154 2.14 -1.50 -8.12
C ILE A 154 3.17 -2.62 -8.22
N THR A 155 3.33 -3.19 -9.41
CA THR A 155 4.39 -4.19 -9.70
C THR A 155 5.60 -3.51 -10.33
N CYS A 156 6.80 -4.04 -10.06
CA CYS A 156 8.05 -3.40 -10.48
C CYS A 156 8.67 -3.98 -11.78
N GLU A 157 8.03 -5.00 -12.36
CA GLU A 157 8.40 -5.64 -13.63
C GLU A 157 7.28 -6.58 -14.11
N GLU A 158 7.20 -6.80 -15.43
CA GLU A 158 6.16 -7.62 -16.08
C GLU A 158 6.04 -9.04 -15.49
N ARG A 159 7.15 -9.68 -15.13
CA ARG A 159 7.08 -11.01 -14.49
C ARG A 159 6.37 -10.99 -13.13
N CYS A 160 6.53 -9.91 -12.37
CA CYS A 160 5.82 -9.74 -11.10
C CYS A 160 4.35 -9.42 -11.33
N TRP A 161 4.06 -8.63 -12.37
CA TRP A 161 2.70 -8.39 -12.84
C TRP A 161 1.98 -9.70 -13.15
N ASP A 162 2.56 -10.55 -14.01
CA ASP A 162 1.93 -11.82 -14.41
C ASP A 162 1.63 -12.69 -13.19
N ALA A 163 2.62 -12.81 -12.28
CA ALA A 163 2.45 -13.59 -11.06
C ALA A 163 1.38 -13.03 -10.12
N VAL A 164 1.17 -11.71 -10.08
CA VAL A 164 0.10 -11.07 -9.31
C VAL A 164 -1.25 -11.35 -9.97
N ILE A 165 -1.37 -11.15 -11.29
CA ILE A 165 -2.62 -11.34 -12.02
C ILE A 165 -3.07 -12.80 -11.99
N ASP A 166 -2.17 -13.74 -12.28
CA ASP A 166 -2.46 -15.18 -12.24
C ASP A 166 -2.94 -15.61 -10.86
N ASP A 167 -2.28 -15.12 -9.81
CA ASP A 167 -2.64 -15.42 -8.44
C ASP A 167 -4.02 -14.83 -8.07
N LEU A 168 -4.31 -13.57 -8.45
CA LEU A 168 -5.63 -12.95 -8.25
C LEU A 168 -6.74 -13.73 -8.96
N LEU A 169 -6.52 -14.12 -10.22
CA LEU A 169 -7.46 -14.95 -10.98
C LEU A 169 -7.69 -16.30 -10.29
N SER A 170 -6.63 -16.94 -9.79
CA SER A 170 -6.72 -18.24 -9.12
C SER A 170 -7.47 -18.19 -7.78
N ARG A 171 -7.47 -17.04 -7.10
CA ARG A 171 -8.20 -16.82 -5.84
C ARG A 171 -9.72 -16.79 -6.04
N GLY A 172 -10.20 -16.48 -7.25
CA GLY A 172 -11.64 -16.44 -7.55
C GLY A 172 -12.38 -15.25 -6.92
N SER A 173 -11.67 -14.15 -6.63
CA SER A 173 -12.24 -12.87 -6.17
C SER A 173 -13.17 -12.98 -4.94
N PRO A 174 -12.70 -13.56 -3.81
CA PRO A 174 -13.53 -13.80 -2.62
C PRO A 174 -14.16 -12.55 -2.02
N LEU A 175 -13.57 -11.37 -2.20
CA LEU A 175 -14.15 -10.12 -1.69
C LEU A 175 -15.03 -9.38 -2.71
N ASN A 176 -14.95 -9.77 -3.99
CA ASN A 176 -15.55 -9.08 -5.11
C ASN A 176 -15.25 -7.56 -5.09
N ARG A 177 -14.02 -7.20 -4.71
CA ARG A 177 -13.57 -5.80 -4.57
C ARG A 177 -12.60 -5.45 -5.70
N PRO A 178 -12.86 -4.40 -6.49
CA PRO A 178 -11.95 -3.95 -7.53
C PRO A 178 -10.61 -3.45 -6.96
N VAL A 179 -9.52 -3.82 -7.63
CA VAL A 179 -8.17 -3.35 -7.37
C VAL A 179 -7.47 -3.02 -8.68
N HIS A 180 -6.86 -1.85 -8.78
CA HIS A 180 -6.05 -1.53 -9.96
C HIS A 180 -4.67 -2.14 -9.81
N VAL A 181 -4.22 -2.86 -10.83
CA VAL A 181 -2.84 -3.37 -10.90
C VAL A 181 -2.12 -2.55 -11.96
N ILE A 182 -1.01 -1.91 -11.56
CA ILE A 182 -0.18 -1.04 -12.40
C ILE A 182 1.25 -1.59 -12.38
N ASN A 183 1.80 -1.94 -13.53
CA ASN A 183 3.20 -2.27 -13.65
C ASN A 183 3.95 -0.99 -13.91
N ILE A 184 5.12 -0.85 -13.28
CA ILE A 184 6.10 0.15 -13.64
C ILE A 184 7.41 -0.60 -13.82
N ASP A 185 7.92 -0.66 -15.05
CA ASP A 185 9.15 -1.38 -15.33
C ASP A 185 10.36 -0.65 -14.73
N ILE A 186 10.83 -1.16 -13.61
CA ILE A 186 11.96 -0.61 -12.86
C ILE A 186 13.10 -1.62 -12.91
N LYS A 187 14.24 -1.19 -13.45
CA LYS A 187 15.46 -2.01 -13.46
C LYS A 187 15.92 -2.30 -12.03
N ASP A 188 16.40 -3.52 -11.80
CA ASP A 188 16.75 -3.98 -10.46
C ASP A 188 18.17 -3.55 -10.02
N ASN A 189 18.34 -2.25 -9.81
CA ASN A 189 19.51 -1.65 -9.16
C ASN A 189 19.06 -0.53 -8.22
N HIS A 190 19.98 0.06 -7.47
CA HIS A 190 19.64 1.03 -6.42
C HIS A 190 19.21 2.38 -7.00
N GLU A 191 19.86 2.83 -8.07
CA GLU A 191 19.61 4.11 -8.71
C GLU A 191 18.21 4.15 -9.34
N GLU A 192 17.89 3.12 -10.12
CA GLU A 192 16.60 2.97 -10.81
C GLU A 192 15.47 2.71 -9.82
N ALA A 193 15.71 1.96 -8.74
CA ALA A 193 14.75 1.82 -7.66
C ALA A 193 14.41 3.17 -7.01
N ALA A 194 15.41 4.03 -6.77
CA ALA A 194 15.18 5.35 -6.19
C ALA A 194 14.39 6.28 -7.13
N VAL A 195 14.65 6.22 -8.44
CA VAL A 195 13.85 6.95 -9.46
C VAL A 195 12.43 6.39 -9.49
N GLY A 196 12.27 5.07 -9.54
CA GLY A 196 10.97 4.40 -9.53
C GLY A 196 10.15 4.73 -8.28
N GLY A 197 10.77 4.79 -7.10
CA GLY A 197 10.08 5.19 -5.86
C GLY A 197 9.51 6.61 -5.91
N LYS A 198 10.24 7.57 -6.52
CA LYS A 198 9.71 8.92 -6.76
C LYS A 198 8.52 8.91 -7.72
N ALA A 199 8.62 8.11 -8.78
CA ALA A 199 7.58 7.98 -9.77
C ALA A 199 6.31 7.34 -9.19
N MET A 200 6.44 6.35 -8.30
CA MET A 200 5.33 5.76 -7.55
C MET A 200 4.61 6.79 -6.66
N VAL A 201 5.35 7.67 -5.97
CA VAL A 201 4.74 8.74 -5.16
C VAL A 201 4.01 9.76 -6.03
N ASP A 202 4.57 10.14 -7.17
CA ASP A 202 3.89 11.04 -8.12
C ASP A 202 2.58 10.43 -8.64
N LEU A 203 2.59 9.13 -8.99
CA LEU A 203 1.38 8.40 -9.38
C LEU A 203 0.36 8.34 -8.23
N ALA A 204 0.81 7.99 -7.02
CA ALA A 204 -0.03 7.89 -5.84
C ALA A 204 -0.72 9.23 -5.52
N ASN A 205 0.01 10.34 -5.58
CA ASN A 205 -0.55 11.68 -5.41
C ASN A 205 -1.60 12.01 -6.48
N SER A 206 -1.33 11.69 -7.74
CA SER A 206 -2.25 11.94 -8.86
C SER A 206 -3.55 11.15 -8.70
N LEU A 207 -3.45 9.84 -8.39
CA LEU A 207 -4.59 8.97 -8.14
C LEU A 207 -5.38 9.42 -6.91
N ASN A 208 -4.69 9.77 -5.82
CA ASN A 208 -5.34 10.16 -4.58
C ASN A 208 -6.12 11.46 -4.72
N LYS A 209 -5.59 12.43 -5.48
CA LYS A 209 -6.30 13.67 -5.79
C LYS A 209 -7.64 13.37 -6.46
N VAL A 210 -7.61 12.53 -7.51
CA VAL A 210 -8.83 12.15 -8.24
C VAL A 210 -9.78 11.35 -7.36
N ALA A 211 -9.27 10.40 -6.57
CA ALA A 211 -10.09 9.63 -5.64
C ALA A 211 -10.76 10.52 -4.57
N ALA A 212 -10.05 11.52 -4.04
CA ALA A 212 -10.62 12.47 -3.08
C ALA A 212 -11.75 13.32 -3.70
N GLU A 213 -11.54 13.83 -4.92
CA GLU A 213 -12.58 14.56 -5.68
C GLU A 213 -13.83 13.70 -5.91
N GLU A 214 -13.65 12.44 -6.32
CA GLU A 214 -14.77 11.54 -6.59
C GLU A 214 -15.47 11.11 -5.30
N ARG A 215 -14.70 10.83 -4.23
CA ARG A 215 -15.22 10.51 -2.90
C ARG A 215 -16.10 11.63 -2.33
N GLU A 216 -15.74 12.89 -2.56
CA GLU A 216 -16.56 14.04 -2.16
C GLU A 216 -17.90 14.07 -2.90
N LYS A 217 -17.91 13.76 -4.20
CA LYS A 217 -19.12 13.76 -5.03
C LYS A 217 -20.08 12.62 -4.69
N VAL A 218 -19.57 11.40 -4.56
CA VAL A 218 -20.41 10.20 -4.32
C VAL A 218 -20.72 9.98 -2.85
N GLY A 219 -19.96 10.62 -1.96
CA GLY A 219 -20.05 10.50 -0.52
C GLY A 219 -19.15 9.41 0.04
N ALA A 220 -18.50 9.72 1.16
CA ALA A 220 -17.55 8.86 1.88
C ALA A 220 -18.06 7.42 2.08
N MET A 221 -19.29 7.25 2.57
CA MET A 221 -19.84 5.92 2.86
C MET A 221 -19.96 5.03 1.61
N ALA A 222 -20.36 5.61 0.48
CA ALA A 222 -20.49 4.87 -0.78
C ALA A 222 -19.11 4.50 -1.33
N PHE A 223 -18.18 5.46 -1.35
CA PHE A 223 -16.82 5.27 -1.84
C PHE A 223 -16.04 4.25 -1.00
N ASP A 224 -16.08 4.41 0.33
CA ASP A 224 -15.27 3.63 1.27
C ASP A 224 -15.76 2.18 1.39
N SER A 225 -16.99 1.88 0.97
CA SER A 225 -17.45 0.49 0.76
C SER A 225 -16.52 -0.28 -0.19
N GLY A 226 -15.88 0.46 -1.11
CA GLY A 226 -15.10 -0.01 -2.25
C GLY A 226 -15.78 -1.08 -3.09
N SER A 227 -17.11 -1.07 -3.13
CA SER A 227 -17.87 -1.78 -4.14
C SER A 227 -17.59 -1.19 -5.53
N ALA A 228 -17.74 -2.00 -6.58
CA ALA A 228 -17.59 -1.53 -7.96
C ALA A 228 -18.49 -0.33 -8.29
N VAL A 229 -19.70 -0.29 -7.74
CA VAL A 229 -20.64 0.83 -7.93
C VAL A 229 -20.18 2.08 -7.18
N GLY A 230 -19.73 1.94 -5.93
CA GLY A 230 -19.31 3.07 -5.10
C GLY A 230 -18.03 3.76 -5.60
N ARG A 231 -17.21 3.05 -6.38
CA ARG A 231 -15.93 3.53 -6.92
C ARG A 231 -15.91 3.79 -8.42
N SER A 232 -16.99 3.50 -9.15
CA SER A 232 -16.97 3.53 -10.62
C SER A 232 -16.47 4.86 -11.20
N SER A 233 -16.84 6.00 -10.60
CA SER A 233 -16.41 7.31 -11.08
C SER A 233 -14.91 7.60 -10.88
N PHE A 234 -14.28 6.98 -9.88
CA PHE A 234 -12.82 7.00 -9.74
C PHE A 234 -12.17 6.01 -10.71
N ASP A 235 -12.69 4.78 -10.77
CA ASP A 235 -12.12 3.70 -11.57
C ASP A 235 -12.08 4.05 -13.07
N GLU A 236 -13.11 4.76 -13.57
CA GLU A 236 -13.19 5.27 -14.95
C GLU A 236 -12.11 6.33 -15.27
N ARG A 237 -11.61 7.06 -14.28
CA ARG A 237 -10.60 8.13 -14.46
C ARG A 237 -9.17 7.61 -14.33
N VAL A 238 -8.94 6.41 -13.81
CA VAL A 238 -7.59 5.85 -13.60
C VAL A 238 -6.76 5.78 -14.89
N PRO A 239 -7.29 5.35 -16.05
CA PRO A 239 -6.53 5.34 -17.30
C PRO A 239 -6.01 6.72 -17.72
N ASP A 240 -6.81 7.77 -17.55
CA ASP A 240 -6.42 9.15 -17.88
C ASP A 240 -5.30 9.64 -16.97
N VAL A 241 -5.43 9.39 -15.66
CA VAL A 241 -4.38 9.72 -14.67
C VAL A 241 -3.07 9.01 -15.01
N LEU A 242 -3.14 7.74 -15.42
CA LEU A 242 -1.96 6.97 -15.79
C LEU A 242 -1.34 7.48 -17.09
N ALA A 243 -2.14 7.90 -18.08
CA ALA A 243 -1.65 8.49 -19.32
C ALA A 243 -0.88 9.80 -19.03
N GLU A 244 -1.46 10.71 -18.24
CA GLU A 244 -0.78 11.95 -17.82
C GLU A 244 0.50 11.67 -17.02
N TRP A 245 0.50 10.64 -16.18
CA TRP A 245 1.68 10.21 -15.44
C TRP A 245 2.77 9.67 -16.37
N GLN A 246 2.40 8.88 -17.38
CA GLN A 246 3.33 8.29 -18.35
C GLN A 246 4.03 9.36 -19.19
N GLU A 247 3.36 10.47 -19.48
CA GLU A 247 3.97 11.65 -20.13
C GLU A 247 5.07 12.29 -19.27
N ARG A 248 4.91 12.32 -17.94
CA ARG A 248 5.91 12.84 -17.01
C ARG A 248 7.06 11.86 -16.77
N TRP A 249 6.81 10.55 -16.89
CA TRP A 249 7.77 9.47 -16.67
C TRP A 249 7.98 8.59 -17.91
N PRO A 250 8.41 9.14 -19.06
CA PRO A 250 8.44 8.42 -20.34
C PRO A 250 9.44 7.25 -20.37
N ASN A 251 10.39 7.20 -19.44
CA ASN A 251 11.41 6.14 -19.35
C ASN A 251 11.01 5.01 -18.39
N LEU A 252 9.82 5.06 -17.80
CA LEU A 252 9.26 4.03 -16.94
C LEU A 252 7.96 3.52 -17.59
N PRO A 253 8.05 2.58 -18.54
CA PRO A 253 6.87 2.01 -19.17
C PRO A 253 5.92 1.44 -18.13
N SER A 254 4.63 1.71 -18.31
CA SER A 254 3.58 1.16 -17.46
C SER A 254 2.56 0.36 -18.24
N THR A 255 2.04 -0.66 -17.59
CA THR A 255 0.86 -1.41 -18.03
C THR A 255 -0.20 -1.33 -16.93
N TRP A 256 -1.48 -1.41 -17.32
CA TRP A 256 -2.60 -1.28 -16.39
C TRP A 256 -3.73 -2.26 -16.69
N THR A 257 -4.33 -2.79 -15.61
CA THR A 257 -5.54 -3.60 -15.65
C THR A 257 -6.35 -3.39 -14.37
N LEU A 258 -7.65 -3.62 -14.45
CA LEU A 258 -8.52 -3.75 -13.30
C LEU A 258 -8.64 -5.25 -12.95
N ALA A 259 -8.36 -5.60 -11.70
CA ALA A 259 -8.51 -6.95 -11.16
C ALA A 259 -9.46 -6.94 -9.96
N TRP A 260 -9.72 -8.12 -9.39
CA TRP A 260 -10.66 -8.29 -8.27
C TRP A 260 -10.04 -9.12 -7.15
N PHE A 261 -10.04 -8.53 -5.96
CA PHE A 261 -9.82 -9.21 -4.69
C PHE A 261 -11.02 -10.05 -4.26
#